data_AF-A0A3T1D7Q2-F1
#
_entry.id   AF-A0A3T1D7Q2-F1
#
_cell.length_a   1.000
_cell.length_b   1.000
_cell.length_c   1.000
_cell.angle_alpha   90.00
_cell.angle_beta   90.00
_cell.angle_gamma   90.00
#
_symmetry.space_group_name_H-M   'P 1'
#
loop_
_entity.id
_entity.type
_entity.pdbx_description
1 polymer ?
#
loop_
_entity_poly.entity_id
_entity_poly.type
_entity_poly.pdbx_seq_one_letter_code
_entity_poly.pdbx_strand_id
1 'polypeptide(L)'
;MTSERRANTEKPMVVVTTQILLYLAAIVNVGNGIISLSSDETIKIILSVVMIAFGLAAAWVAARLGVPEASRLNTAVTLSVILIVLRIVEFSVWHSVGFLLGVILPVIVIWRLRSPEAKSWFSL
;
A
#
# COMPACT_ATOMS: atom_id res chain seq x y z
N MET A 1 -34.91 -23.05 4.85
CA MET A 1 -33.87 -22.91 5.91
C MET A 1 -32.65 -22.26 5.29
N THR A 2 -32.32 -21.10 5.82
CA THR A 2 -31.46 -20.06 5.29
C THR A 2 -29.97 -20.38 5.45
N SER A 3 -29.28 -20.50 4.31
CA SER A 3 -27.94 -19.93 4.08
C SER A 3 -26.88 -20.15 5.17
N GLU A 4 -26.67 -21.40 5.57
CA GLU A 4 -25.44 -21.85 6.23
C GLU A 4 -24.24 -21.93 5.27
N ARG A 5 -24.13 -21.00 4.31
CA ARG A 5 -22.86 -20.68 3.64
C ARG A 5 -22.01 -19.83 4.59
N ARG A 6 -21.75 -20.36 5.79
CA ARG A 6 -20.47 -20.13 6.47
C ARG A 6 -19.43 -20.97 5.72
N ALA A 7 -19.26 -20.67 4.44
CA ALA A 7 -18.06 -21.04 3.74
C ALA A 7 -16.96 -20.29 4.49
N ASN A 8 -16.22 -21.05 5.27
CA ASN A 8 -14.88 -20.79 5.73
C ASN A 8 -14.03 -20.50 4.49
N THR A 9 -14.27 -19.36 3.85
CA THR A 9 -13.70 -19.00 2.56
C THR A 9 -12.31 -18.51 2.90
N GLU A 10 -11.36 -19.45 2.85
CA GLU A 10 -9.96 -19.14 3.04
C GLU A 10 -9.62 -17.92 2.20
N LYS A 11 -8.96 -16.96 2.84
CA LYS A 11 -8.61 -15.71 2.21
C LYS A 11 -7.77 -16.00 0.97
N PRO A 12 -8.17 -15.50 -0.23
CA PRO A 12 -7.45 -15.81 -1.45
C PRO A 12 -5.98 -15.38 -1.32
N MET A 13 -5.07 -16.18 -1.87
CA MET A 13 -3.64 -15.94 -1.75
C MET A 13 -3.27 -14.56 -2.30
N VAL A 14 -3.95 -14.11 -3.37
CA VAL A 14 -3.75 -12.76 -3.93
C VAL A 14 -3.98 -11.64 -2.90
N VAL A 15 -4.96 -11.79 -2.01
CA VAL A 15 -5.27 -10.81 -0.98
C VAL A 15 -4.22 -10.85 0.13
N VAL A 16 -3.80 -12.05 0.54
CA VAL A 16 -2.73 -12.23 1.54
C VAL A 16 -1.41 -11.61 1.04
N THR A 17 -1.00 -11.95 -0.19
CA THR A 17 0.20 -11.37 -0.81
C THR A 17 0.11 -9.85 -0.88
N THR A 18 -1.04 -9.31 -1.27
CA THR A 18 -1.23 -7.85 -1.34
C THR A 18 -1.09 -7.18 0.03
N GLN A 19 -1.61 -7.78 1.09
CA GLN A 19 -1.40 -7.26 2.45
C GLN A 19 0.07 -7.25 2.84
N ILE A 20 0.80 -8.32 2.56
CA ILE A 20 2.24 -8.41 2.85
C ILE A 20 2.98 -7.28 2.12
N LEU A 21 2.69 -7.07 0.84
CA LEU A 21 3.31 -6.00 0.05
C LEU A 21 3.00 -4.61 0.61
N LEU A 22 1.76 -4.36 1.05
CA LEU A 22 1.38 -3.09 1.67
C LEU A 22 2.03 -2.90 3.04
N TYR A 23 2.20 -3.95 3.84
CA TYR A 23 2.94 -3.88 5.10
C TYR A 23 4.43 -3.61 4.87
N LEU A 24 5.05 -4.23 3.87
CA LEU A 24 6.43 -3.94 3.48
C LEU A 24 6.56 -2.47 3.02
N ALA A 25 5.63 -2.00 2.19
CA ALA A 25 5.60 -0.61 1.77
C ALA A 25 5.45 0.34 2.97
N ALA A 26 4.63 -0.01 3.95
CA ALA A 26 4.48 0.75 5.20
C ALA A 26 5.79 0.85 5.98
N ILE A 27 6.47 -0.28 6.19
CA ILE A 27 7.76 -0.34 6.91
C ILE A 27 8.81 0.53 6.21
N VAL A 28 8.94 0.39 4.89
CA VAL A 28 9.90 1.19 4.10
C VAL A 28 9.57 2.68 4.18
N ASN A 29 8.28 3.05 4.08
CA ASN A 29 7.87 4.46 4.17
C ASN A 29 8.16 5.07 5.54
N VAL A 30 7.74 4.40 6.60
CA VAL A 30 7.94 4.90 7.96
C VAL A 30 9.43 4.94 8.29
N GLY A 31 10.18 3.89 7.95
CA GLY A 31 11.62 3.83 8.18
C GLY A 31 12.37 4.95 7.46
N ASN A 32 12.10 5.16 6.16
CA ASN A 32 12.74 6.22 5.39
C ASN A 32 12.34 7.61 5.91
N GLY A 33 11.06 7.81 6.28
CA GLY A 33 10.61 9.06 6.86
C GLY A 33 11.30 9.37 8.19
N ILE A 34 11.42 8.39 9.09
CA ILE A 34 12.13 8.56 10.37
C ILE A 34 13.61 8.91 10.14
N ILE A 35 14.29 8.21 9.24
CA ILE A 35 15.70 8.49 8.92
C ILE A 35 15.87 9.91 8.36
N SER A 36 14.89 10.40 7.60
CA SER A 36 14.96 11.67 6.89
C SER A 36 14.54 12.89 7.74
N LEU A 37 13.99 12.67 8.94
CA LEU A 37 13.60 13.74 9.88
C LEU A 37 14.79 14.55 10.41
N SER A 38 16.02 14.04 10.32
CA SER A 38 17.23 14.75 10.75
C SER A 38 17.77 15.74 9.72
N SER A 39 17.07 15.95 8.60
CA SER A 39 17.50 16.89 7.56
C SER A 39 17.23 18.35 7.95
N ASP A 40 18.18 19.24 7.63
CA ASP A 40 18.02 20.69 7.85
C ASP A 40 17.12 21.38 6.81
N GLU A 41 16.81 20.70 5.70
CA GLU A 41 15.97 21.25 4.63
C GLU A 41 14.48 21.06 4.96
N THR A 42 13.74 22.17 5.05
CA THR A 42 12.32 22.17 5.37
C THR A 42 11.50 21.26 4.46
N ILE A 43 11.81 21.22 3.16
CA ILE A 43 11.10 20.37 2.20
C ILE A 43 11.29 18.88 2.49
N LYS A 44 12.49 18.47 2.93
CA LYS A 44 12.80 17.09 3.30
C LYS A 44 12.09 16.70 4.59
N ILE A 45 12.00 17.60 5.57
CA ILE A 45 11.23 17.37 6.81
C ILE A 45 9.74 17.17 6.49
N ILE A 46 9.12 18.05 5.70
CA ILE A 46 7.71 17.93 5.32
C ILE A 46 7.46 16.60 4.62
N LEU A 47 8.31 16.26 3.66
CA LEU A 47 8.15 15.02 2.89
C LEU A 47 8.38 13.79 3.78
N SER A 48 9.26 13.86 4.78
CA SER A 48 9.43 12.81 5.80
C SER A 48 8.15 12.57 6.61
N VAL A 49 7.46 13.64 7.04
CA VAL A 49 6.18 13.53 7.75
C VAL A 49 5.11 12.90 6.84
N VAL A 50 5.06 13.31 5.58
CA VAL A 50 4.16 12.73 4.57
C VAL A 50 4.44 11.24 4.39
N MET A 51 5.69 10.83 4.29
CA MET A 51 6.08 9.41 4.17
C MET A 51 5.60 8.59 5.37
N ILE A 52 5.77 9.10 6.58
CA ILE A 52 5.29 8.43 7.80
C ILE A 52 3.76 8.29 7.74
N ALA A 53 3.04 9.38 7.43
CA ALA A 53 1.58 9.36 7.35
C ALA A 53 1.05 8.35 6.33
N PHE A 54 1.63 8.32 5.12
CA PHE A 54 1.24 7.37 4.09
C PHE A 54 1.72 5.93 4.37
N GLY A 55 2.81 5.76 5.12
CA GLY A 55 3.22 4.46 5.65
C GLY A 55 2.18 3.90 6.63
N LEU A 56 1.70 4.73 7.57
CA LEU A 56 0.62 4.35 8.50
C LEU A 56 -0.69 4.06 7.75
N ALA A 57 -1.03 4.87 6.73
CA ALA A 57 -2.19 4.62 5.88
C ALA A 57 -2.07 3.25 5.16
N ALA A 58 -0.89 2.89 4.66
CA ALA A 58 -0.65 1.59 4.05
C ALA A 58 -0.84 0.42 5.03
N ALA A 59 -0.34 0.53 6.25
CA ALA A 59 -0.58 -0.47 7.28
C ALA A 59 -2.07 -0.62 7.62
N TRP A 60 -2.81 0.49 7.69
CA TRP A 60 -4.25 0.50 7.95
C TRP A 60 -5.06 -0.12 6.81
N VAL A 61 -4.75 0.22 5.55
CA VAL A 61 -5.39 -0.38 4.37
C VAL A 61 -5.08 -1.87 4.29
N ALA A 62 -3.84 -2.27 4.55
CA ALA A 62 -3.45 -3.69 4.60
C ALA A 62 -4.28 -4.45 5.63
N ALA A 63 -4.42 -3.93 6.86
CA ALA A 63 -5.23 -4.57 7.90
C ALA A 63 -6.69 -4.75 7.47
N ARG A 64 -7.24 -3.79 6.72
CA ARG A 64 -8.63 -3.80 6.27
C ARG A 64 -8.89 -4.65 5.03
N LEU A 65 -7.85 -5.00 4.26
CA LEU A 65 -7.98 -5.78 3.02
C LEU A 65 -8.59 -7.19 3.21
N GLY A 66 -8.65 -7.68 4.45
CA GLY A 66 -9.26 -8.99 4.78
C GLY A 66 -10.77 -9.05 4.73
N VAL A 67 -11.45 -7.92 4.55
CA VAL A 67 -12.92 -7.91 4.43
C VAL A 67 -13.29 -7.76 2.96
N PRO A 68 -14.18 -8.62 2.41
CA PRO A 68 -14.56 -8.64 1.00
C PRO A 68 -15.53 -7.49 0.65
N GLU A 69 -15.01 -6.26 0.60
CA GLU A 69 -15.76 -5.06 0.20
C GLU A 69 -15.08 -4.34 -0.99
N ALA A 70 -15.85 -4.04 -2.05
CA ALA A 70 -15.35 -3.34 -3.25
C ALA A 70 -14.69 -1.99 -2.95
N SER A 71 -15.20 -1.26 -1.95
CA SER A 71 -14.63 0.02 -1.49
C SER A 71 -13.18 -0.13 -1.01
N ARG A 72 -12.82 -1.29 -0.45
CA ARG A 72 -11.47 -1.57 0.07
C ARG A 72 -10.48 -1.88 -1.03
N LEU A 73 -10.91 -2.59 -2.08
CA LEU A 73 -10.11 -2.74 -3.30
C LEU A 73 -9.79 -1.37 -3.90
N ASN A 74 -10.81 -0.53 -4.09
CA ASN A 74 -10.63 0.82 -4.65
C ASN A 74 -9.69 1.66 -3.78
N THR A 75 -9.86 1.60 -2.46
CA THR A 75 -8.98 2.31 -1.51
C THR A 75 -7.52 1.85 -1.63
N ALA A 76 -7.28 0.54 -1.73
CA ALA A 76 -5.93 -0.01 -1.87
C ALA A 76 -5.28 0.34 -3.21
N VAL A 77 -6.06 0.35 -4.30
CA VAL A 77 -5.59 0.79 -5.62
C VAL A 77 -5.26 2.29 -5.58
N THR A 78 -6.16 3.13 -5.07
CA THR A 78 -5.94 4.58 -4.96
C THR A 78 -4.72 4.90 -4.10
N LEU A 79 -4.59 4.25 -2.94
CA LEU A 79 -3.41 4.42 -2.09
C LEU A 79 -2.14 4.01 -2.83
N SER A 80 -2.14 2.91 -3.58
CA SER A 80 -0.97 2.45 -4.34
C SER A 80 -0.57 3.48 -5.41
N VAL A 81 -1.53 4.10 -6.08
CA VAL A 81 -1.26 5.19 -7.04
C VAL A 81 -0.62 6.39 -6.33
N ILE A 82 -1.15 6.80 -5.17
CA ILE A 82 -0.56 7.89 -4.39
C ILE A 82 0.87 7.55 -3.95
N LEU A 83 1.12 6.32 -3.50
CA LEU A 83 2.46 5.87 -3.12
C LEU A 83 3.43 5.96 -4.31
N ILE A 84 3.01 5.61 -5.52
CA ILE A 84 3.84 5.77 -6.73
C ILE A 84 4.23 7.24 -6.94
N VAL A 85 3.25 8.15 -6.88
CA VAL A 85 3.50 9.58 -7.06
C VAL A 85 4.47 10.11 -6.00
N LEU A 86 4.26 9.73 -4.73
CA LEU A 86 5.16 10.12 -3.65
C LEU A 86 6.59 9.63 -3.88
N ARG A 87 6.79 8.40 -4.36
CA ARG A 87 8.13 7.89 -4.68
C ARG A 87 8.84 8.70 -5.77
N ILE A 88 8.11 9.19 -6.77
CA ILE A 88 8.69 10.03 -7.83
C ILE A 88 9.11 11.38 -7.27
N VAL A 89 8.28 11.97 -6.40
CA VAL A 89 8.62 13.22 -5.71
C VAL A 89 9.84 13.02 -4.79
N GLU A 90 9.88 11.94 -4.02
CA GLU A 90 11.04 11.59 -3.18
C GLU A 90 12.32 11.42 -4.02
N PHE A 91 12.25 10.71 -5.14
CA PHE A 91 13.40 10.61 -6.05
C PHE A 91 13.87 11.98 -6.53
N SER A 92 12.94 12.89 -6.84
CA SER A 92 13.28 14.24 -7.31
C SER A 92 13.93 15.10 -6.22
N VAL A 93 13.61 14.87 -4.95
CA VAL A 93 14.17 15.63 -3.82
C VAL A 93 15.51 15.04 -3.35
N TRP A 94 15.61 13.73 -3.20
CA TRP A 94 16.81 13.07 -2.66
C TRP A 94 17.77 12.50 -3.71
N HIS A 95 17.37 12.46 -4.99
CA HIS A 95 18.16 11.90 -6.10
C HIS A 95 18.66 10.47 -5.86
N SER A 96 17.95 9.70 -5.02
CA SER A 96 18.32 8.34 -4.64
C SER A 96 17.50 7.31 -5.40
N VAL A 97 18.20 6.45 -6.14
CA VAL A 97 17.62 5.34 -6.92
C VAL A 97 16.80 4.38 -6.02
N GLY A 98 17.11 4.29 -4.73
CA GLY A 98 16.35 3.49 -3.78
C GLY A 98 14.88 3.90 -3.68
N PHE A 99 14.57 5.20 -3.79
CA PHE A 99 13.19 5.69 -3.80
C PHE A 99 12.46 5.31 -5.09
N LEU A 100 13.18 5.30 -6.23
CA LEU A 100 12.64 4.85 -7.51
C LEU A 100 12.29 3.36 -7.50
N LEU A 101 13.15 2.53 -6.88
CA LEU A 101 12.86 1.10 -6.66
C LEU A 101 11.65 0.92 -5.74
N GLY A 102 11.38 1.86 -4.84
CA GLY A 102 10.18 1.90 -4.00
C GLY A 102 8.86 1.96 -4.79
N VAL A 103 8.88 2.29 -6.08
CA VAL A 103 7.72 2.26 -6.99
C VAL A 103 7.28 0.83 -7.31
N ILE A 104 8.21 -0.13 -7.26
CA ILE A 104 7.95 -1.52 -7.69
C ILE A 104 6.85 -2.16 -6.82
N LEU A 105 6.92 -1.98 -5.51
CA LEU A 105 5.95 -2.53 -4.55
C LEU A 105 4.49 -2.13 -4.88
N PRO A 106 4.13 -0.83 -4.96
CA PRO A 106 2.77 -0.42 -5.27
C PRO A 106 2.32 -0.81 -6.70
N VAL A 107 3.24 -0.90 -7.67
CA VAL A 107 2.91 -1.40 -9.01
C VAL A 107 2.48 -2.88 -8.95
N ILE A 108 3.22 -3.71 -8.21
CA ILE A 108 2.87 -5.13 -8.02
C ILE A 108 1.53 -5.25 -7.30
N VAL A 109 1.26 -4.41 -6.29
CA VAL A 109 -0.03 -4.38 -5.58
C VAL A 109 -1.19 -4.11 -6.55
N ILE A 110 -1.08 -3.08 -7.41
CA ILE A 110 -2.13 -2.77 -8.40
C ILE A 110 -2.33 -3.94 -9.36
N TRP A 111 -1.24 -4.51 -9.86
CA TRP A 111 -1.30 -5.67 -10.76
C TRP A 111 -2.02 -6.86 -10.12
N ARG A 112 -1.69 -7.17 -8.86
CA ARG A 112 -2.34 -8.26 -8.10
C ARG A 112 -3.83 -7.98 -7.84
N LEU A 113 -4.19 -6.77 -7.44
CA LEU A 113 -5.58 -6.39 -7.17
C LEU A 113 -6.47 -6.36 -8.42
N ARG A 114 -5.88 -6.28 -9.63
CA ARG A 114 -6.62 -6.35 -10.90
C ARG A 114 -6.91 -7.77 -11.37
N SER A 115 -6.40 -8.80 -10.68
CA SER A 115 -6.64 -10.20 -11.07
C SER A 115 -8.14 -10.57 -10.96
N PRO A 116 -8.65 -11.50 -11.78
CA PRO A 116 -10.02 -11.98 -11.65
C PRO A 116 -10.33 -12.58 -10.27
N GLU A 117 -9.35 -13.26 -9.67
CA GLU A 117 -9.44 -13.81 -8.31
C GLU A 117 -9.69 -12.71 -7.27
N ALA A 118 -8.90 -11.62 -7.32
CA ALA A 118 -9.08 -10.49 -6.42
C ALA A 118 -10.45 -9.83 -6.63
N LYS A 119 -10.85 -9.58 -7.88
CA LYS A 119 -12.16 -9.00 -8.19
C LYS A 119 -13.32 -9.84 -7.67
N SER A 120 -13.27 -11.16 -7.86
CA SER A 120 -14.29 -12.08 -7.34
C SER A 120 -14.41 -12.04 -5.82
N TRP A 121 -13.28 -11.90 -5.10
CA TRP A 121 -13.29 -11.76 -3.64
C TRP A 121 -13.98 -10.47 -3.19
N PHE A 122 -13.79 -9.38 -3.93
CA PHE A 122 -14.40 -8.09 -3.61
C PHE A 122 -15.77 -7.86 -4.26
N SER A 123 -16.39 -8.91 -4.83
CA SER A 123 -17.69 -8.87 -5.51
C SER A 123 -17.74 -7.88 -6.69
N LEU A 124 -16.64 -7.82 -7.45
CA LEU A 124 -16.41 -6.96 -8.63
C LEU A 124 -16.26 -7.77 -9.93
#